data_AF-A0A1G3J6D9-F1
#
_entry.id   AF-A0A1G3J6D9-F1
#
_cell.length_a   1.000
_cell.length_b   1.000
_cell.length_c   1.000
_cell.angle_alpha   90.00
_cell.angle_beta   90.00
_cell.angle_gamma   90.00
#
_symmetry.space_group_name_H-M   'P 1'
#
loop_
_entity.id
_entity.type
_entity.pdbx_description
1 polymer ?
#
loop_
_entity_poly.entity_id
_entity_poly.type
_entity_poly.pdbx_seq_one_letter_code
_entity_poly.pdbx_strand_id
1 'polypeptide(L)'
;MKAKIFVLSAIVFGIISLNLLTKQETFYHPEFAEKQTSASFGISTAYAYPPGVGILTNSPNCLSCHANNGPWKDDANTIIDILDKDTKKSLKQNDGTFLIEAKKGEPKTVLTVVGSKKSNAIPASYRNAWLYIDPTTIGTNTLSKFAPNWEVNLQMSCRLVGDNLKGYEDADITSLPMTIQPLENAKDAEISLQVMLTKGEATKNNAHDGLTGSYFERKVKLKIK
;
A
#
# COMPACT_ATOMS: atom_id res chain seq x y z
N MET A 1 12.25 53.34 -9.28
CA MET A 1 11.27 52.56 -8.50
C MET A 1 10.20 51.88 -9.36
N LYS A 2 9.62 52.56 -10.37
CA LYS A 2 8.50 52.04 -11.18
C LYS A 2 8.84 50.79 -12.02
N ALA A 3 10.00 50.74 -12.69
CA ALA A 3 10.36 49.61 -13.56
C ALA A 3 10.53 48.26 -12.80
N LYS A 4 11.04 48.29 -11.56
CA LYS A 4 11.21 47.07 -10.74
C LYS A 4 9.87 46.48 -10.30
N ILE A 5 8.84 47.31 -10.13
CA ILE A 5 7.48 46.87 -9.76
C ILE A 5 6.80 46.18 -10.94
N PHE A 6 6.97 46.67 -12.17
CA PHE A 6 6.41 46.03 -13.36
C PHE A 6 7.02 44.65 -13.64
N VAL A 7 8.33 44.51 -13.45
CA VAL A 7 9.01 43.22 -13.60
C VAL A 7 8.54 42.22 -12.54
N LEU A 8 8.38 42.66 -11.29
CA LEU A 8 7.89 41.80 -10.21
C LEU A 8 6.45 41.34 -10.47
N SER A 9 5.58 42.25 -10.93
CA SER A 9 4.20 41.90 -11.29
C SER A 9 4.15 40.90 -12.45
N ALA A 10 4.97 41.06 -13.49
CA ALA A 10 5.02 40.13 -14.62
C ALA A 10 5.43 38.72 -14.20
N ILE A 11 6.40 38.60 -13.28
CA ILE A 11 6.85 37.31 -12.73
C ILE A 11 5.74 36.66 -11.90
N VAL A 12 5.06 37.42 -11.05
CA VAL A 12 3.95 36.91 -10.24
C VAL A 12 2.79 36.43 -11.11
N PHE A 13 2.40 37.19 -12.14
CA PHE A 13 1.38 36.77 -13.09
C PHE A 13 1.79 35.53 -13.90
N GLY A 14 3.07 35.41 -14.27
CA GLY A 14 3.61 34.22 -14.91
C GLY A 14 3.50 32.97 -14.03
N ILE A 15 3.85 33.09 -12.75
CA ILE A 15 3.76 31.98 -11.78
C ILE A 15 2.31 31.57 -11.51
N ILE A 16 1.39 32.54 -11.40
CA ILE A 16 -0.04 32.26 -11.21
C ILE A 16 -0.61 31.53 -12.43
N SER A 17 -0.26 31.98 -13.65
CA SER A 17 -0.72 31.37 -14.89
C SER A 17 -0.17 29.95 -15.07
N LEU A 18 1.10 29.72 -14.72
CA LEU A 18 1.70 28.39 -14.75
C LEU A 18 1.00 27.45 -13.76
N ASN A 19 0.71 27.88 -12.53
CA ASN A 19 -0.01 27.08 -11.54
C ASN A 19 -1.47 26.80 -11.91
N LEU A 20 -2.12 27.68 -12.69
CA LEU A 20 -3.45 27.43 -13.25
C LEU A 20 -3.40 26.39 -14.38
N LEU A 21 -2.35 26.40 -15.21
CA LEU A 21 -2.14 25.45 -16.31
C LEU A 21 -1.63 24.08 -15.85
N THR A 22 -0.86 24.02 -14.76
CA THR A 22 -0.36 22.77 -14.16
C THR A 22 -1.23 22.25 -13.03
N LYS A 23 -2.41 22.83 -12.82
CA LYS A 23 -3.39 22.31 -11.88
C LYS A 23 -3.87 20.96 -12.41
N GLN A 24 -3.17 19.91 -12.01
CA GLN A 24 -3.61 18.54 -12.12
C GLN A 24 -5.00 18.52 -11.49
N GLU A 25 -6.04 18.29 -12.30
CA GLU A 25 -7.38 18.13 -11.77
C GLU A 25 -7.33 16.94 -10.82
N THR A 26 -7.26 17.24 -9.52
CA THR A 26 -7.71 16.32 -8.50
C THR A 26 -9.17 16.05 -8.87
N PHE A 27 -9.46 14.87 -9.39
CA PHE A 27 -10.81 14.38 -9.64
C PHE A 27 -11.56 14.44 -8.30
N TYR A 28 -12.17 15.59 -8.02
CA TYR A 28 -13.00 15.81 -6.86
C TYR A 28 -14.42 15.52 -7.32
N HIS A 29 -14.93 14.41 -6.82
CA HIS A 29 -16.29 13.94 -6.99
C HIS A 29 -17.29 14.96 -6.36
N PRO A 30 -18.31 15.42 -7.10
CA PRO A 30 -19.20 16.50 -6.67
C PRO A 30 -20.07 16.16 -5.44
N GLU A 31 -20.24 14.89 -5.11
CA GLU A 31 -20.91 14.42 -3.89
C GLU A 31 -20.18 14.78 -2.58
N PHE A 32 -18.92 15.24 -2.65
CA PHE A 32 -18.14 15.70 -1.49
C PHE A 32 -18.17 17.22 -1.28
N ALA A 33 -19.08 17.93 -1.97
CA ALA A 33 -19.32 19.36 -1.78
C ALA A 33 -20.24 19.67 -0.58
N GLU A 34 -20.49 18.71 0.31
CA GLU A 34 -21.32 18.94 1.49
C GLU A 34 -20.56 19.82 2.50
N LYS A 35 -21.11 21.00 2.80
CA LYS A 35 -20.52 21.96 3.74
C LYS A 35 -20.32 21.29 5.09
N GLN A 36 -19.06 21.12 5.49
CA GLN A 36 -18.71 20.68 6.84
C GLN A 36 -19.35 21.62 7.87
N THR A 37 -20.41 21.15 8.53
CA THR A 37 -20.90 21.77 9.76
C THR A 37 -19.92 21.42 10.88
N SER A 38 -19.51 22.44 11.63
CA SER A 38 -18.46 22.47 12.64
C SER A 38 -18.71 21.64 13.92
N ALA A 39 -19.37 20.48 13.81
CA ALA A 39 -19.80 19.66 14.94
C ALA A 39 -19.31 18.21 14.89
N SER A 40 -18.25 17.91 14.14
CA SER A 40 -17.60 16.61 14.20
C SER A 40 -16.09 16.79 14.35
N PHE A 41 -15.55 16.28 15.45
CA PHE A 41 -14.12 16.16 15.66
C PHE A 41 -13.50 15.34 14.53
N GLY A 42 -12.93 16.04 13.54
CA GLY A 42 -11.59 15.76 13.00
C GLY A 42 -11.25 14.37 12.47
N ILE A 43 -12.22 13.50 12.15
CA ILE A 43 -11.93 12.29 11.36
C ILE A 43 -12.06 12.69 9.90
N SER A 44 -10.95 13.18 9.34
CA SER A 44 -10.70 13.02 7.90
C SER A 44 -10.88 11.54 7.60
N THR A 45 -11.92 11.17 6.87
CA THR A 45 -12.11 9.81 6.38
C THR A 45 -10.92 9.51 5.47
N ALA A 46 -9.91 8.84 6.03
CA ALA A 46 -8.85 8.28 5.24
C ALA A 46 -9.49 7.37 4.20
N TYR A 47 -9.30 7.68 2.92
CA TYR A 47 -9.61 6.78 1.78
C TYR A 47 -8.69 5.55 1.75
N ALA A 48 -8.30 5.07 2.93
CA ALA A 48 -7.60 3.84 3.16
C ALA A 48 -8.54 3.01 4.04
N TYR A 49 -9.18 2.02 3.44
CA TYR A 49 -9.65 0.87 4.18
C TYR A 49 -8.44 -0.07 4.26
N PRO A 50 -7.54 0.03 5.27
CA PRO A 50 -6.64 -1.08 5.47
C PRO A 50 -7.53 -2.31 5.72
N PRO A 51 -7.18 -3.48 5.17
CA PRO A 51 -7.91 -4.69 5.50
C PRO A 51 -7.86 -4.89 7.02
N GLY A 52 -8.99 -4.69 7.73
CA GLY A 52 -9.15 -4.95 9.17
C GLY A 52 -9.13 -6.44 9.54
N VAL A 53 -8.55 -7.24 8.66
CA VAL A 53 -8.52 -8.70 8.68
C VAL A 53 -7.54 -9.16 9.75
N GLY A 54 -7.99 -10.05 10.63
CA GLY A 54 -7.14 -10.63 11.67
C GLY A 54 -6.72 -9.67 12.79
N ILE A 55 -7.00 -8.36 12.67
CA ILE A 55 -6.61 -7.34 13.67
C ILE A 55 -7.63 -7.26 14.80
N LEU A 56 -8.93 -7.20 14.48
CA LEU A 56 -10.01 -7.10 15.47
C LEU A 56 -10.92 -8.34 15.49
N THR A 57 -10.72 -9.28 14.56
CA THR A 57 -11.59 -10.45 14.37
C THR A 57 -10.75 -11.70 14.13
N ASN A 58 -11.39 -12.87 14.17
CA ASN A 58 -10.76 -14.16 13.86
C ASN A 58 -10.61 -14.41 12.34
N SER A 59 -10.94 -13.42 11.49
CA SER A 59 -10.87 -13.54 10.04
C SER A 59 -9.41 -13.75 9.60
N PRO A 60 -9.04 -14.88 8.99
CA PRO A 60 -7.65 -15.21 8.73
C PRO A 60 -7.04 -14.40 7.58
N ASN A 61 -7.87 -13.99 6.62
CA ASN A 61 -7.45 -13.25 5.45
C ASN A 61 -8.60 -12.43 4.82
N CYS A 62 -8.27 -11.61 3.83
CA CYS A 62 -9.20 -10.73 3.12
C CYS A 62 -10.36 -11.49 2.45
N LEU A 63 -10.22 -12.79 2.17
CA LEU A 63 -11.28 -13.61 1.57
C LEU A 63 -12.48 -13.80 2.50
N SER A 64 -12.31 -13.51 3.79
CA SER A 64 -13.42 -13.54 4.76
C SER A 64 -14.49 -12.48 4.46
N CYS A 65 -14.09 -11.36 3.83
CA CYS A 65 -14.97 -10.23 3.54
C CYS A 65 -15.06 -9.88 2.04
N HIS A 66 -14.10 -10.32 1.24
CA HIS A 66 -14.02 -9.96 -0.18
C HIS A 66 -13.98 -11.18 -1.10
N ALA A 67 -14.67 -11.06 -2.24
CA ALA A 67 -14.61 -12.06 -3.29
C ALA A 67 -13.24 -12.04 -4.00
N ASN A 68 -12.78 -13.22 -4.42
CA ASN A 68 -11.62 -13.40 -5.29
C ASN A 68 -12.08 -13.57 -6.76
N ASN A 69 -12.69 -12.52 -7.31
CA ASN A 69 -13.35 -12.53 -8.62
C ASN A 69 -12.69 -11.57 -9.63
N GLY A 70 -11.54 -11.00 -9.28
CA GLY A 70 -10.79 -10.09 -10.12
C GLY A 70 -10.09 -10.79 -11.31
N PRO A 71 -9.72 -10.01 -12.33
CA PRO A 71 -9.05 -10.55 -13.52
C PRO A 71 -7.56 -10.86 -13.29
N TRP A 72 -6.93 -10.33 -12.24
CA TRP A 72 -5.50 -10.55 -11.97
C TRP A 72 -5.27 -11.97 -11.45
N LYS A 73 -4.25 -12.64 -12.01
CA LYS A 73 -3.89 -14.03 -11.70
C LYS A 73 -2.50 -14.10 -11.12
N ASP A 74 -2.20 -15.19 -10.43
CA ASP A 74 -0.87 -15.41 -9.86
C ASP A 74 0.09 -15.91 -10.96
N ASP A 75 0.49 -14.99 -11.82
CA ASP A 75 1.30 -15.25 -13.00
C ASP A 75 2.42 -14.21 -13.18
N ALA A 76 3.13 -14.28 -14.31
CA ALA A 76 4.26 -13.41 -14.60
C ALA A 76 3.90 -11.92 -14.83
N ASN A 77 2.60 -11.57 -14.88
CA ASN A 77 2.12 -10.21 -15.02
C ASN A 77 1.79 -9.57 -13.67
N THR A 78 1.47 -10.37 -12.65
CA THR A 78 1.22 -9.87 -11.29
C THR A 78 2.54 -9.66 -10.55
N ILE A 79 2.71 -8.48 -9.99
CA ILE A 79 3.91 -8.06 -9.29
C ILE A 79 3.60 -8.07 -7.80
N ILE A 80 4.29 -8.93 -7.06
CA ILE A 80 4.36 -8.93 -5.61
C ILE A 80 5.82 -9.18 -5.26
N ASP A 81 6.48 -8.15 -4.74
CA ASP A 81 7.91 -8.18 -4.46
C ASP A 81 8.24 -7.42 -3.16
N ILE A 82 9.36 -7.80 -2.57
CA ILE A 82 9.97 -7.12 -1.43
C ILE A 82 11.40 -6.79 -1.81
N LEU A 83 11.71 -5.51 -1.94
CA LEU A 83 13.05 -5.06 -2.29
C LEU A 83 13.78 -4.55 -1.06
N ASP A 84 15.08 -4.80 -0.99
CA ASP A 84 15.94 -4.04 -0.09
C ASP A 84 15.93 -2.55 -0.50
N LYS A 85 15.69 -1.64 0.45
CA LYS A 85 15.46 -0.22 0.15
C LYS A 85 16.70 0.44 -0.45
N ASP A 86 17.90 0.00 -0.10
CA ASP A 86 19.13 0.66 -0.53
C ASP A 86 19.62 0.07 -1.85
N THR A 87 19.73 -1.25 -1.91
CA THR A 87 20.26 -1.96 -3.07
C THR A 87 19.24 -2.16 -4.19
N LYS A 88 17.94 -2.01 -3.91
CA LYS A 88 16.81 -2.30 -4.83
C LYS A 88 16.76 -3.74 -5.31
N LYS A 89 17.52 -4.64 -4.70
CA LYS A 89 17.49 -6.07 -5.03
C LYS A 89 16.26 -6.70 -4.42
N SER A 90 15.60 -7.57 -5.20
CA SER A 90 14.54 -8.41 -4.69
C SER A 90 15.08 -9.37 -3.63
N LEU A 91 14.31 -9.50 -2.56
CA LEU A 91 14.53 -10.45 -1.46
C LEU A 91 13.82 -11.78 -1.72
N LYS A 92 13.21 -11.95 -2.90
CA LYS A 92 12.56 -13.17 -3.33
C LYS A 92 13.57 -14.29 -3.50
N GLN A 93 13.23 -15.45 -2.97
CA GLN A 93 13.98 -16.69 -3.03
C GLN A 93 13.52 -17.53 -4.22
N ASN A 94 14.30 -18.54 -4.60
CA ASN A 94 13.98 -19.42 -5.74
C ASN A 94 12.67 -20.21 -5.55
N ASP A 95 12.27 -20.46 -4.31
CA ASP A 95 11.01 -21.12 -3.95
C ASP A 95 9.79 -20.15 -3.94
N GLY A 96 10.00 -18.88 -4.33
CA GLY A 96 8.96 -17.85 -4.34
C GLY A 96 8.66 -17.22 -2.98
N THR A 97 9.32 -17.66 -1.90
CA THR A 97 9.27 -17.01 -0.59
C THR A 97 10.16 -15.77 -0.55
N PHE A 98 10.05 -14.97 0.50
CA PHE A 98 10.95 -13.83 0.74
C PHE A 98 11.79 -14.07 1.99
N LEU A 99 13.02 -13.57 2.00
CA LEU A 99 13.90 -13.61 3.17
C LEU A 99 14.33 -12.19 3.55
N ILE A 100 13.96 -11.75 4.75
CA ILE A 100 14.41 -10.49 5.32
C ILE A 100 15.32 -10.79 6.52
N GLU A 101 16.62 -10.55 6.33
CA GLU A 101 17.62 -10.69 7.39
C GLU A 101 17.94 -9.34 8.02
N ALA A 102 17.96 -9.25 9.36
CA ALA A 102 18.34 -8.05 10.11
C ALA A 102 19.09 -8.44 11.40
N LYS A 103 20.00 -7.59 11.88
CA LYS A 103 20.65 -7.82 13.19
C LYS A 103 19.79 -7.24 14.31
N LYS A 104 19.90 -7.82 15.51
CA LYS A 104 19.22 -7.30 16.71
C LYS A 104 19.54 -5.81 16.92
N GLY A 105 18.49 -5.01 17.14
CA GLY A 105 18.62 -3.57 17.35
C GLY A 105 18.91 -2.75 16.10
N GLU A 106 19.13 -3.37 14.93
CA GLU A 106 19.39 -2.65 13.68
C GLU A 106 18.10 -2.55 12.83
N PRO A 107 17.61 -1.34 12.52
CA PRO A 107 16.48 -1.17 11.62
C PRO A 107 16.87 -1.51 10.19
N LYS A 108 16.03 -2.28 9.51
CA LYS A 108 16.12 -2.58 8.08
C LYS A 108 14.90 -2.06 7.36
N THR A 109 15.12 -1.29 6.29
CA THR A 109 14.03 -0.80 5.45
C THR A 109 13.93 -1.61 4.16
N VAL A 110 12.73 -2.05 3.83
CA VAL A 110 12.37 -2.73 2.59
C VAL A 110 11.30 -1.96 1.84
N LEU A 111 11.17 -2.16 0.54
CA LEU A 111 10.05 -1.67 -0.27
C LEU A 111 9.10 -2.84 -0.55
N THR A 112 7.83 -2.69 -0.17
CA THR A 112 6.78 -3.61 -0.62
C THR A 112 6.25 -3.10 -1.95
N VAL A 113 6.43 -3.88 -3.02
CA VAL A 113 6.03 -3.50 -4.38
C VAL A 113 4.90 -4.43 -4.83
N VAL A 114 3.75 -3.83 -5.14
CA VAL A 114 2.54 -4.55 -5.53
C VAL A 114 1.95 -3.90 -6.77
N GLY A 115 1.52 -4.70 -7.75
CA GLY A 115 0.83 -4.20 -8.93
C GLY A 115 0.77 -5.21 -10.07
N SER A 116 0.72 -4.70 -11.29
CA SER A 116 0.72 -5.53 -12.49
C SER A 116 1.48 -4.87 -13.63
N LYS A 117 2.05 -5.68 -14.52
CA LYS A 117 2.59 -5.18 -15.80
C LYS A 117 1.50 -4.50 -16.61
N LYS A 118 1.85 -3.45 -17.33
CA LYS A 118 0.95 -2.75 -18.23
C LYS A 118 0.49 -3.72 -19.32
N SER A 119 -0.82 -3.84 -19.46
CA SER A 119 -1.44 -4.73 -20.44
C SER A 119 -2.71 -4.08 -20.99
N ASN A 120 -2.94 -4.23 -22.29
CA ASN A 120 -4.18 -3.81 -22.93
C ASN A 120 -5.33 -4.81 -22.68
N ALA A 121 -5.01 -6.05 -22.27
CA ALA A 121 -5.99 -7.11 -22.07
C ALA A 121 -6.63 -7.10 -20.67
N ILE A 122 -5.83 -6.76 -19.65
CA ILE A 122 -6.28 -6.69 -18.25
C ILE A 122 -5.94 -5.30 -17.73
N PRO A 123 -6.94 -4.51 -17.29
CA PRO A 123 -6.66 -3.19 -16.75
C PRO A 123 -5.87 -3.31 -15.43
N ALA A 124 -5.07 -2.29 -15.14
CA ALA A 124 -4.46 -2.15 -13.83
C ALA A 124 -5.52 -2.14 -12.71
N SER A 125 -5.14 -2.65 -11.55
CA SER A 125 -5.88 -2.43 -10.32
C SER A 125 -5.94 -0.93 -10.00
N TYR A 126 -7.01 -0.53 -9.32
CA TYR A 126 -7.16 0.85 -8.86
C TYR A 126 -6.47 1.04 -7.50
N ARG A 127 -6.65 0.06 -6.59
CA ARG A 127 -6.01 0.04 -5.27
C ARG A 127 -5.32 -1.27 -5.02
N ASN A 128 -4.15 -1.19 -4.41
CA ASN A 128 -3.40 -2.32 -3.92
C ASN A 128 -3.34 -2.24 -2.40
N ALA A 129 -3.82 -3.29 -1.76
CA ALA A 129 -3.71 -3.47 -0.32
C ALA A 129 -2.78 -4.61 0.01
N TRP A 130 -2.09 -4.50 1.14
CA TRP A 130 -1.32 -5.59 1.69
C TRP A 130 -1.29 -5.54 3.21
N LEU A 131 -1.02 -6.70 3.79
CA LEU A 131 -0.87 -6.92 5.21
C LEU A 131 0.24 -7.94 5.44
N TYR A 132 1.23 -7.58 6.25
CA TYR A 132 2.15 -8.54 6.84
C TYR A 132 1.54 -9.07 8.14
N ILE A 133 1.33 -10.37 8.25
CA ILE A 133 0.71 -10.98 9.42
C ILE A 133 1.44 -12.24 9.87
N ASP A 134 1.74 -12.31 11.17
CA ASP A 134 2.09 -13.56 11.82
C ASP A 134 0.78 -14.32 12.09
N PRO A 135 0.57 -15.48 11.42
CA PRO A 135 -0.69 -16.23 11.55
C PRO A 135 -0.95 -16.71 12.98
N THR A 136 0.08 -16.84 13.83
CA THR A 136 -0.06 -17.23 15.23
C THR A 136 -0.69 -16.15 16.11
N THR A 137 -0.77 -14.91 15.60
CA THR A 137 -1.35 -13.76 16.31
C THR A 137 -2.83 -13.53 15.99
N ILE A 138 -3.39 -14.27 15.03
CA ILE A 138 -4.80 -14.18 14.64
C ILE A 138 -5.67 -14.73 15.77
N GLY A 139 -6.73 -14.00 16.14
CA GLY A 139 -7.63 -14.36 17.23
C GLY A 139 -7.07 -14.19 18.64
N THR A 140 -5.85 -13.64 18.78
CA THR A 140 -5.28 -13.24 20.06
C THR A 140 -5.60 -11.77 20.39
N ASN A 141 -5.42 -11.39 21.66
CA ASN A 141 -5.58 -10.02 22.12
C ASN A 141 -4.38 -9.10 21.79
N THR A 142 -3.38 -9.59 21.05
CA THR A 142 -2.20 -8.78 20.69
C THR A 142 -2.60 -7.65 19.73
N LEU A 143 -2.18 -6.42 20.03
CA LEU A 143 -2.47 -5.24 19.20
C LEU A 143 -1.68 -5.22 17.88
N SER A 144 -0.45 -5.73 17.88
CA SER A 144 0.31 -6.00 16.66
C SER A 144 -0.03 -7.39 16.14
N LYS A 145 -0.27 -7.49 14.83
CA LYS A 145 -0.40 -8.79 14.15
C LYS A 145 0.86 -9.19 13.40
N PHE A 146 1.96 -8.48 13.63
CA PHE A 146 3.27 -8.83 13.09
C PHE A 146 3.98 -9.85 13.98
N ALA A 147 5.20 -10.26 13.59
CA ALA A 147 6.01 -11.20 14.37
C ALA A 147 6.32 -10.65 15.79
N PRO A 148 6.12 -11.43 16.87
CA PRO A 148 6.44 -11.00 18.23
C PRO A 148 7.90 -10.55 18.40
N ASN A 149 8.09 -9.45 19.15
CA ASN A 149 9.39 -8.81 19.39
C ASN A 149 10.09 -8.30 18.12
N TRP A 150 9.38 -8.15 17.00
CA TRP A 150 9.82 -7.35 15.86
C TRP A 150 9.04 -6.04 15.82
N GLU A 151 9.74 -4.92 15.81
CA GLU A 151 9.12 -3.63 15.52
C GLU A 151 8.89 -3.49 14.02
N VAL A 152 7.77 -2.86 13.66
CA VAL A 152 7.39 -2.56 12.29
C VAL A 152 6.62 -1.24 12.26
N ASN A 153 6.97 -0.35 11.33
CA ASN A 153 6.30 0.96 11.21
C ASN A 153 5.13 0.97 10.22
N LEU A 154 5.09 0.05 9.26
CA LEU A 154 4.07 -0.03 8.22
C LEU A 154 3.73 -1.50 7.90
N GLN A 155 3.05 -2.14 8.84
CA GLN A 155 2.60 -3.53 8.71
C GLN A 155 1.57 -3.72 7.59
N MET A 156 0.79 -2.69 7.28
CA MET A 156 -0.32 -2.77 6.33
C MET A 156 -0.47 -1.48 5.52
N SER A 157 -1.03 -1.59 4.32
CA SER A 157 -1.41 -0.43 3.53
C SER A 157 -2.57 -0.76 2.60
N CYS A 158 -3.24 0.29 2.14
CA CYS A 158 -4.18 0.29 1.04
C CYS A 158 -3.97 1.58 0.26
N ARG A 159 -3.46 1.49 -0.97
CA ARG A 159 -2.99 2.66 -1.72
C ARG A 159 -3.43 2.61 -3.18
N LEU A 160 -3.69 3.79 -3.74
CA LEU A 160 -3.94 3.97 -5.17
C LEU A 160 -2.69 3.64 -5.98
N VAL A 161 -2.87 2.94 -7.09
CA VAL A 161 -1.82 2.63 -8.05
C VAL A 161 -1.33 3.90 -8.75
N GLY A 162 -0.02 3.97 -9.02
CA GLY A 162 0.58 5.10 -9.75
C GLY A 162 1.98 5.50 -9.28
N ASP A 163 2.63 4.68 -8.44
CA ASP A 163 4.01 4.95 -8.05
C ASP A 163 4.97 4.68 -9.20
N ASN A 164 6.02 5.51 -9.27
CA ASN A 164 7.13 5.30 -10.18
C ASN A 164 8.32 4.74 -9.40
N LEU A 165 8.83 3.58 -9.82
CA LEU A 165 10.02 2.95 -9.24
C LEU A 165 10.92 2.47 -10.38
N LYS A 166 12.23 2.75 -10.26
CA LYS A 166 13.22 2.30 -11.24
C LYS A 166 13.21 0.78 -11.35
N GLY A 167 13.13 0.24 -12.57
CA GLY A 167 13.01 -1.19 -12.84
C GLY A 167 11.57 -1.72 -12.94
N TYR A 168 10.58 -0.84 -12.81
CA TYR A 168 9.14 -1.15 -12.93
C TYR A 168 8.41 -0.16 -13.85
N GLU A 169 9.13 0.45 -14.80
CA GLU A 169 8.60 1.48 -15.70
C GLU A 169 7.46 0.95 -16.62
N ASP A 170 7.49 -0.35 -16.91
CA ASP A 170 6.50 -1.09 -17.70
C ASP A 170 5.31 -1.59 -16.88
N ALA A 171 5.19 -1.16 -15.61
CA ALA A 171 4.16 -1.63 -14.69
C ALA A 171 3.36 -0.49 -14.05
N ASP A 172 2.16 -0.83 -13.62
CA ASP A 172 1.33 0.01 -12.77
C ASP A 172 1.41 -0.55 -11.34
N ILE A 173 2.13 0.17 -10.47
CA ILE A 173 2.48 -0.32 -9.14
C ILE A 173 2.13 0.66 -8.01
N THR A 174 2.14 0.10 -6.81
CA THR A 174 2.32 0.79 -5.54
C THR A 174 3.63 0.29 -4.91
N SER A 175 4.41 1.19 -4.34
CA SER A 175 5.66 0.90 -3.65
C SER A 175 5.77 1.76 -2.39
N LEU A 176 5.79 1.14 -1.21
CA LEU A 176 5.98 1.84 0.06
C LEU A 176 7.12 1.24 0.88
N PRO A 177 7.90 2.09 1.58
CA PRO A 177 8.90 1.64 2.52
C PRO A 177 8.24 1.10 3.79
N MET A 178 8.76 -0.02 4.28
CA MET A 178 8.48 -0.59 5.60
C MET A 178 9.83 -0.77 6.29
N THR A 179 9.94 -0.25 7.51
CA THR A 179 11.11 -0.47 8.38
C THR A 179 10.74 -1.50 9.43
N ILE A 180 11.59 -2.50 9.58
CA ILE A 180 11.49 -3.54 10.60
C ILE A 180 12.75 -3.58 11.46
N GLN A 181 12.62 -3.98 12.71
CA GLN A 181 13.75 -4.11 13.62
C GLN A 181 13.51 -5.26 14.61
N PRO A 182 14.41 -6.27 14.67
CA PRO A 182 14.31 -7.29 15.71
C PRO A 182 14.77 -6.71 17.05
N LEU A 183 13.92 -6.83 18.07
CA LEU A 183 14.23 -6.46 19.46
C LEU A 183 15.03 -7.57 20.16
N GLU A 184 15.41 -7.33 21.42
CA GLU A 184 16.27 -8.22 22.21
C GLU A 184 15.77 -9.68 22.25
N ASN A 185 14.45 -9.86 22.41
CA ASN A 185 13.78 -11.16 22.52
C ASN A 185 13.17 -11.65 21.20
N ALA A 186 13.52 -11.02 20.08
CA ALA A 186 13.11 -11.48 18.76
C ALA A 186 13.62 -12.90 18.50
N LYS A 187 12.82 -13.67 17.77
CA LYS A 187 13.20 -14.96 17.19
C LYS A 187 13.02 -14.89 15.68
N ASP A 188 13.64 -15.83 14.98
CA ASP A 188 13.28 -16.11 13.60
C ASP A 188 11.77 -16.41 13.51
N ALA A 189 11.14 -15.93 12.44
CA ALA A 189 9.70 -16.03 12.25
C ALA A 189 9.36 -16.27 10.78
N GLU A 190 8.24 -16.96 10.54
CA GLU A 190 7.60 -17.02 9.23
C GLU A 190 6.27 -16.27 9.32
N ILE A 191 6.13 -15.21 8.52
CA ILE A 191 4.91 -14.41 8.42
C ILE A 191 4.33 -14.52 7.01
N SER A 192 3.07 -14.16 6.88
CA SER A 192 2.35 -14.13 5.62
C SER A 192 2.23 -12.68 5.12
N LEU A 193 2.67 -12.43 3.89
CA LEU A 193 2.35 -11.23 3.12
C LEU A 193 1.07 -11.53 2.33
N GLN A 194 -0.03 -11.00 2.82
CA GLN A 194 -1.33 -11.06 2.16
C GLN A 194 -1.51 -9.83 1.29
N VAL A 195 -1.95 -10.02 0.05
CA VAL A 195 -2.07 -8.95 -0.94
C VAL A 195 -3.45 -9.00 -1.59
N MET A 196 -4.01 -7.82 -1.84
CA MET A 196 -5.25 -7.69 -2.56
C MET A 196 -5.16 -6.59 -3.62
N LEU A 197 -5.34 -6.97 -4.88
CA LEU A 197 -5.51 -6.05 -6.01
C LEU A 197 -7.00 -5.81 -6.20
N THR A 198 -7.44 -4.55 -6.26
CA THR A 198 -8.86 -4.21 -6.33
C THR A 198 -9.16 -3.16 -7.37
N LYS A 199 -10.37 -3.21 -7.95
CA LYS A 199 -10.91 -2.17 -8.82
C LYS A 199 -12.42 -2.07 -8.66
N GLY A 200 -12.94 -0.88 -8.88
CA GLY A 200 -14.33 -0.52 -8.61
C GLY A 200 -14.47 0.03 -7.21
N GLU A 201 -15.71 0.30 -6.83
CA GLU A 201 -16.08 0.84 -5.52
C GLU A 201 -17.28 0.06 -5.02
N ALA A 202 -17.36 -0.12 -3.70
CA ALA A 202 -18.50 -0.79 -3.09
C ALA A 202 -19.79 -0.05 -3.41
N THR A 203 -20.83 -0.78 -3.83
CA THR A 203 -22.14 -0.19 -4.06
C THR A 203 -22.75 0.21 -2.71
N LYS A 204 -23.38 1.39 -2.65
CA LYS A 204 -24.05 1.86 -1.43
C LYS A 204 -25.03 0.80 -0.91
N ASN A 205 -24.93 0.46 0.37
CA ASN A 205 -25.71 -0.59 1.03
C ASN A 205 -25.47 -2.04 0.54
N ASN A 206 -24.45 -2.27 -0.31
CA ASN A 206 -24.01 -3.62 -0.70
C ASN A 206 -22.48 -3.66 -0.88
N ALA A 207 -21.76 -3.96 0.19
CA ALA A 207 -20.29 -3.99 0.21
C ALA A 207 -19.66 -5.14 -0.62
N HIS A 208 -20.46 -6.11 -1.05
CA HIS A 208 -20.01 -7.23 -1.89
C HIS A 208 -20.20 -6.99 -3.38
N ASP A 209 -20.81 -5.86 -3.76
CA ASP A 209 -21.09 -5.49 -5.15
C ASP A 209 -20.31 -4.24 -5.58
N GLY A 210 -20.01 -4.13 -6.87
CA GLY A 210 -19.24 -3.03 -7.47
C GLY A 210 -17.71 -3.11 -7.28
N LEU A 211 -17.22 -3.83 -6.27
CA LEU A 211 -15.78 -4.09 -6.07
C LEU A 211 -15.40 -5.46 -6.63
N THR A 212 -14.40 -5.48 -7.51
CA THR A 212 -13.71 -6.72 -7.95
C THR A 212 -12.34 -6.78 -7.31
N GLY A 213 -11.89 -7.98 -6.95
CA GLY A 213 -10.61 -8.15 -6.30
C GLY A 213 -9.94 -9.49 -6.53
N SER A 214 -8.61 -9.49 -6.57
CA SER A 214 -7.79 -10.70 -6.58
C SER A 214 -6.93 -10.76 -5.32
N TYR A 215 -6.98 -11.89 -4.63
CA TYR A 215 -6.21 -12.15 -3.41
C TYR A 215 -4.99 -13.02 -3.71
N PHE A 216 -3.87 -12.69 -3.08
CA PHE A 216 -2.62 -13.43 -3.17
C PHE A 216 -1.96 -13.53 -1.80
N GLU A 217 -1.15 -14.57 -1.64
CA GLU A 217 -0.38 -14.80 -0.41
C GLU A 217 1.06 -15.18 -0.73
N ARG A 218 2.00 -14.67 0.07
CA ARG A 218 3.43 -15.00 0.00
C ARG A 218 3.97 -15.25 1.40
N LYS A 219 4.86 -16.22 1.54
CA LYS A 219 5.59 -16.44 2.79
C LYS A 219 6.79 -15.51 2.88
N VAL A 220 7.00 -14.93 4.04
CA VAL A 220 8.14 -14.06 4.36
C VAL A 220 8.83 -14.60 5.59
N LYS A 221 10.09 -15.00 5.42
CA LYS A 221 10.97 -15.46 6.49
C LYS A 221 11.71 -14.26 7.05
N LEU A 222 11.53 -14.00 8.35
CA LEU A 222 12.31 -13.04 9.11
C LEU A 222 13.43 -13.80 9.82
N LYS A 223 14.68 -13.38 9.60
CA LYS A 223 15.83 -14.05 10.19
C LYS A 223 16.73 -13.05 10.92
N ILE A 224 17.12 -13.43 12.13
CA ILE A 224 18.05 -12.67 12.94
C ILE A 224 19.47 -13.09 12.55
N LYS A 225 20.30 -12.09 12.23
CA LYS A 225 21.70 -12.28 11.89
C LYS A 225 22.62 -11.97 13.05
#